data_AF-A0A973GY94-F1
#
_entry.id   AF-A0A973GY94-F1
#
_cell.length_a   1.000
_cell.length_b   1.000
_cell.length_c   1.000
_cell.angle_alpha   90.00
_cell.angle_beta   90.00
_cell.angle_gamma   90.00
#
_symmetry.space_group_name_H-M   'P 1'
#
loop_
_entity.id
_entity.type
_entity.pdbx_description
1 polymer ?
#
loop_
_entity_poly.entity_id
_entity_poly.type
_entity_poly.pdbx_seq_one_letter_code
_entity_poly.pdbx_strand_id
1 'polypeptide(L)' 'PSRADKEYVRVLHLAAATSELDVIAALTLLAESGTTPTFDAVRELVRTTEPPAVPQLSAPQFDFQVYDALLETRCAGD' A
#
# COMPACT_ATOMS: atom_id res chain seq x y z
N PRO A 1 -34.01 -1.40 1.30
CA PRO A 1 -32.84 -2.29 1.03
C PRO A 1 -32.00 -1.81 -0.18
N SER A 2 -31.53 -0.55 -0.21
CA SER A 2 -30.75 -0.03 -1.36
C SER A 2 -29.58 0.89 -1.00
N ARG A 3 -29.50 1.30 0.27
CA ARG A 3 -28.45 2.21 0.76
C ARG A 3 -27.28 1.44 1.35
N ALA A 4 -27.56 0.42 2.17
CA ALA A 4 -26.53 -0.43 2.78
C ALA A 4 -25.65 -1.12 1.73
N ASP A 5 -26.24 -1.66 0.67
CA ASP A 5 -25.49 -2.32 -0.41
C ASP A 5 -24.55 -1.35 -1.13
N LYS A 6 -24.96 -0.08 -1.29
CA LYS A 6 -24.13 0.97 -1.89
C LYS A 6 -22.96 1.34 -0.98
N GLU A 7 -23.20 1.49 0.32
CA GLU A 7 -22.12 1.76 1.29
C GLU A 7 -21.11 0.60 1.27
N TYR A 8 -21.59 -0.64 1.27
CA TYR A 8 -20.74 -1.83 1.22
C TYR A 8 -19.82 -1.85 0.00
N VAL A 9 -20.36 -1.68 -1.21
CA VAL A 9 -19.56 -1.69 -2.44
C VAL A 9 -18.55 -0.54 -2.46
N ARG A 10 -18.91 0.64 -1.94
CA ARG A 10 -17.99 1.77 -1.85
C ARG A 10 -16.85 1.51 -0.86
N VAL A 11 -17.15 0.88 0.28
CA VAL A 11 -16.13 0.47 1.26
C VAL A 11 -15.22 -0.61 0.68
N LEU A 12 -15.78 -1.58 -0.06
CA LEU A 12 -15.00 -2.60 -0.75
C LEU A 12 -14.06 -2.00 -1.80
N HIS A 13 -14.55 -1.02 -2.57
CA HIS A 13 -13.73 -0.29 -3.51
C HIS A 13 -12.60 0.51 -2.82
N LEU A 14 -12.89 1.12 -1.67
CA LEU A 14 -11.87 1.83 -0.88
C LEU A 14 -10.74 0.90 -0.45
N ALA A 15 -11.07 -0.28 0.08
CA ALA A 15 -10.08 -1.28 0.48
C ALA A 15 -9.19 -1.72 -0.69
N ALA A 16 -9.77 -1.90 -1.87
CA ALA A 16 -9.03 -2.27 -3.08
C ALA A 16 -8.14 -1.12 -3.61
N ALA A 17 -8.53 0.14 -3.42
CA ALA A 17 -7.79 1.30 -3.89
C ALA A 17 -6.70 1.77 -2.92
N THR A 18 -6.80 1.42 -1.64
CA THR A 18 -5.82 1.81 -0.61
C THR A 18 -5.22 0.57 0.06
N SER A 19 -5.84 0.09 1.12
CA SER A 19 -5.33 -0.95 2.02
C SER A 19 -6.50 -1.61 2.72
N GLU A 20 -6.61 -2.94 2.56
CA GLU A 20 -7.64 -3.73 3.21
C GLU A 20 -7.51 -3.70 4.74
N LEU A 21 -6.27 -3.72 5.25
CA LEU A 21 -6.01 -3.73 6.69
C LEU A 21 -6.48 -2.43 7.36
N ASP A 22 -6.23 -1.27 6.73
CA ASP A 22 -6.65 0.01 7.28
C ASP A 22 -8.18 0.14 7.29
N VAL A 23 -8.85 -0.39 6.26
CA VAL A 23 -10.31 -0.42 6.20
C VAL A 23 -10.90 -1.36 7.27
N ILE A 24 -10.31 -2.54 7.48
CA ILE A 24 -10.71 -3.46 8.56
C ILE A 24 -10.56 -2.78 9.92
N ALA A 25 -9.43 -2.12 10.17
CA ALA A 25 -9.20 -1.41 11.43
C ALA A 25 -10.24 -0.29 11.66
N ALA A 26 -10.53 0.51 10.63
CA ALA A 26 -11.56 1.54 10.70
C ALA A 26 -12.97 0.97 10.97
N LEU A 27 -13.34 -0.14 10.34
CA LEU A 27 -14.63 -0.81 10.58
C LEU A 27 -14.73 -1.36 12.00
N THR A 28 -13.66 -1.95 12.52
CA THR A 28 -13.60 -2.44 13.90
C THR A 28 -13.79 -1.30 14.90
N LEU A 29 -13.10 -0.18 14.73
CA LEU A 29 -13.25 1.00 15.59
C LEU A 29 -14.68 1.57 15.58
N LEU A 30 -15.31 1.62 14.40
CA LEU A 30 -16.70 2.06 14.28
C LEU A 30 -17.67 1.09 14.97
N ALA A 31 -17.45 -0.23 14.84
CA ALA A 31 -18.25 -1.23 15.51
C ALA A 31 -18.11 -1.17 17.05
N GLU A 32 -16.88 -1.02 17.56
CA GLU A 32 -16.59 -0.89 19.00
C GLU A 32 -17.21 0.37 19.60
N SER A 33 -17.25 1.47 18.84
CA SER A 33 -17.91 2.72 19.25
C SER A 33 -19.44 2.70 19.08
N GLY A 34 -20.02 1.60 18.59
CA GLY A 34 -21.46 1.48 18.32
C GLY A 34 -21.97 2.38 17.19
N THR A 35 -21.06 2.89 16.36
CA THR A 35 -21.38 3.80 15.25
C THR A 35 -21.69 2.99 14.00
N THR A 36 -22.76 3.36 13.28
CA THR A 36 -23.07 2.71 12.00
C THR A 36 -21.97 3.03 10.97
N PRO A 37 -21.30 2.01 10.39
CA PRO A 37 -20.25 2.25 9.43
C PRO A 37 -20.83 2.76 8.11
N THR A 38 -20.55 4.02 7.81
CA THR A 38 -20.83 4.66 6.52
C THR A 38 -19.53 4.80 5.73
N PHE A 39 -19.61 4.88 4.41
CA PHE A 39 -18.42 5.07 3.58
C PHE A 39 -17.61 6.30 4.01
N ASP A 40 -18.27 7.42 4.30
CA ASP A 40 -17.58 8.64 4.67
C ASP A 40 -16.85 8.47 6.01
N ALA A 41 -17.47 7.83 7.01
CA ALA A 41 -16.82 7.56 8.30
C ALA A 41 -15.59 6.64 8.16
N VAL A 42 -15.70 5.59 7.35
CA VAL A 42 -14.56 4.68 7.09
C VAL A 42 -13.45 5.42 6.33
N ARG A 43 -13.80 6.22 5.32
CA ARG A 43 -12.82 6.98 4.51
C ARG A 43 -12.04 7.97 5.37
N GLU A 44 -12.68 8.69 6.28
CA GLU A 44 -11.98 9.65 7.14
C GLU A 44 -10.99 8.96 8.08
N LEU A 45 -11.35 7.81 8.66
CA LEU A 45 -10.43 7.04 9.50
C LEU A 45 -9.24 6.49 8.70
N VAL A 46 -9.48 5.96 7.51
CA VAL A 46 -8.42 5.42 6.63
C VAL A 46 -7.48 6.52 6.13
N ARG A 47 -7.98 7.73 5.84
CA ARG A 47 -7.13 8.86 5.41
C ARG A 47 -6.32 9.47 6.56
N THR A 48 -6.77 9.29 7.80
CA THR A 48 -6.07 9.77 8.99
C THR A 48 -4.88 8.89 9.36
N THR A 49 -4.87 7.63 8.90
CA THR A 49 -3.68 6.77 9.02
C THR A 49 -2.53 7.39 8.22
N GLU A 50 -1.55 7.92 8.95
CA GLU A 50 -0.36 8.53 8.36
C GLU A 50 0.38 7.48 7.53
N PRO A 51 0.80 7.80 6.28
CA PRO A 51 1.54 6.85 5.47
C PRO A 51 2.81 6.42 6.23
N PRO A 52 3.19 5.12 6.14
CA PRO A 52 4.39 4.66 6.80
C PRO A 52 5.59 5.47 6.32
N ALA A 53 6.46 5.85 7.26
CA ALA A 53 7.67 6.59 6.95
C ALA A 53 8.48 5.83 5.88
N VAL A 54 8.63 6.44 4.71
CA VAL A 54 9.39 5.83 3.61
C VAL A 54 10.85 5.78 4.04
N PRO A 55 11.48 4.59 4.11
CA PRO A 55 12.88 4.49 4.47
C PRO A 55 13.72 5.23 3.42
N GLN A 56 14.53 6.18 3.87
CA GLN A 56 15.48 6.85 3.00
C GLN A 56 16.64 5.90 2.70
N LEU A 57 16.64 5.35 1.49
CA LEU A 57 17.74 4.54 1.00
C LEU A 57 18.80 5.44 0.38
N SER A 58 20.06 5.28 0.79
CA SER A 58 21.20 5.87 0.10
C SER A 58 21.27 5.33 -1.33
N ALA A 59 21.72 6.16 -2.28
CA ALA A 59 21.96 5.70 -3.64
C ALA A 59 22.95 4.52 -3.62
N PRO A 60 22.58 3.35 -4.14
CA PRO A 60 23.49 2.21 -4.18
C PRO A 60 24.70 2.54 -5.06
N GLN A 61 25.89 2.28 -4.54
CA GLN A 61 27.11 2.31 -5.34
C GLN A 61 27.23 0.97 -6.06
N PHE A 62 27.07 1.01 -7.38
CA PHE A 62 27.29 -0.16 -8.24
C PHE A 62 28.69 -0.08 -8.82
N ASP A 63 29.50 -1.11 -8.54
CA ASP A 63 30.76 -1.32 -9.26
C ASP A 63 30.49 -2.17 -10.50
N PHE A 64 30.54 -1.54 -11.68
CA PHE A 64 30.34 -2.22 -12.96
C PHE A 64 31.63 -2.83 -13.53
N GLN A 65 32.79 -2.53 -12.94
CA GLN A 65 34.09 -3.02 -13.44
C GLN A 65 34.20 -4.54 -13.34
N VAL A 66 33.45 -5.17 -12.42
CA VAL A 66 33.33 -6.62 -12.33
C VAL A 66 32.72 -7.22 -13.60
N TYR A 67 31.74 -6.53 -14.21
CA TYR A 67 31.14 -6.98 -15.47
C TYR A 67 32.09 -6.73 -16.65
N ASP A 68 32.79 -5.59 -16.65
CA ASP A 68 33.76 -5.25 -17.68
C ASP A 68 34.87 -6.32 -17.75
N ALA A 69 35.41 -6.74 -16.59
CA ALA A 69 36.41 -7.80 -16.52
C ALA A 69 35.91 -9.14 -17.09
N LEU A 70 34.64 -9.49 -16.83
CA LEU A 70 34.04 -10.73 -17.35
C LEU A 70 33.83 -10.67 -18.87
N LEU A 71 33.46 -9.51 -19.41
CA LEU A 71 33.33 -9.31 -20.85
C LEU A 71 34.69 -9.42 -21.55
N GLU A 72 35.74 -8.82 -20.98
CA GLU A 72 37.11 -8.92 -21.50
C GLU A 72 37.64 -10.35 -21.48
N THR A 73 37.41 -11.11 -20.41
CA THR A 73 37.82 -12.53 -20.35
C THR A 73 37.15 -13.40 -21.42
N ARG A 74 35.93 -13.04 -21.84
CA ARG A 74 35.20 -13.76 -22.89
C ARG A 74 35.60 -13.33 -24.30
N CYS A 75 35.96 -12.06 -24.51
CA CYS A 75 36.48 -11.57 -25.79
C CYS A 75 37.94 -11.95 -26.05
N ALA A 76 38.74 -12.21 -25.01
CA ALA A 76 40.13 -12.65 -25.14
C ALA A 76 40.29 -14.15 -25.48
N GLY A 77 39.18 -14.89 -25.57
CA GLY A 77 39.15 -16.34 -25.85
C GLY A 77 38.81 -16.73 -27.30
N ASP A 78 38.63 -15.75 -28.21
CA ASP A 78 38.45 -15.95 -29.66
C ASP A 78 39.74 -15.64 -30.45
#